data_AF-A0A1B6HEH7-F1
#
_entry.id   AF-A0A1B6HEH7-F1
#
_cell.length_a   1.000
_cell.length_b   1.000
_cell.length_c   1.000
_cell.angle_alpha   90.00
_cell.angle_beta   90.00
_cell.angle_gamma   90.00
#
_symmetry.space_group_name_H-M   'P 1'
#
loop_
_entity.id
_entity.type
_entity.pdbx_description
1 polymer ?
#
loop_
_entity_poly.entity_id
_entity_poly.type
_entity_poly.pdbx_seq_one_letter_code
_entity_poly.pdbx_strand_id
1 'polypeptide(L)'
;TMFPNYIGHFTQRDAQLELEVYDAVEDVRCYELAALFLCSVFVPKCGRAGQLVRPCRSLCAETKRRCGFFLDVFGLTLPEYLECELFPESEDSDVCVGHREVIEADLRAQKPVCLTGFQCDQK
;
A
#
# COMPACT_ATOMS: atom_id res chain seq x y z
N THR A 1 0.06 13.83 -8.99
CA THR A 1 -0.76 12.63 -9.21
C THR A 1 -1.44 12.72 -10.57
N MET A 2 -2.04 11.65 -11.08
CA MET A 2 -2.76 11.61 -12.37
C MET A 2 -4.06 10.84 -12.27
N PHE A 3 -5.02 11.18 -13.13
CA PHE A 3 -6.33 10.53 -13.25
C PHE A 3 -6.61 10.14 -14.72
N PRO A 4 -7.35 9.05 -14.99
CA PRO A 4 -7.99 8.16 -14.02
C PRO A 4 -6.98 7.38 -13.17
N ASN A 5 -7.30 7.16 -11.89
CA ASN A 5 -6.46 6.38 -10.97
C ASN A 5 -6.67 4.86 -11.19
N TYR A 6 -6.00 4.01 -10.40
CA TYR A 6 -6.17 2.55 -10.52
C TYR A 6 -7.55 2.05 -10.06
N ILE A 7 -8.24 2.81 -9.22
CA ILE A 7 -9.58 2.47 -8.73
C ILE A 7 -10.67 2.83 -9.75
N GLY A 8 -10.35 3.65 -10.76
CA GLY A 8 -11.29 4.10 -11.79
C GLY A 8 -11.92 5.47 -11.53
N HIS A 9 -11.42 6.22 -10.54
CA HIS A 9 -11.83 7.60 -10.30
C HIS A 9 -11.23 8.53 -11.36
N PHE A 10 -12.02 9.50 -11.82
CA PHE A 10 -11.58 10.51 -12.79
C PHE A 10 -11.17 11.83 -12.13
N THR A 11 -11.47 12.01 -10.85
CA THR A 11 -11.11 13.23 -10.10
C THR A 11 -10.48 12.89 -8.76
N GLN A 12 -9.66 13.81 -8.28
CA GLN A 12 -9.06 13.70 -6.96
C GLN A 12 -10.10 13.72 -5.83
N ARG A 13 -11.18 14.48 -6.03
CA ARG A 13 -12.25 14.58 -5.03
C ARG A 13 -12.96 13.25 -4.84
N ASP A 14 -13.30 12.56 -5.93
CA ASP A 14 -13.96 11.25 -5.84
C ASP A 14 -13.02 10.21 -5.20
N ALA A 15 -11.75 10.23 -5.58
CA ALA A 15 -10.75 9.36 -4.98
C ALA A 15 -10.53 9.62 -3.49
N GLN A 16 -10.53 10.87 -3.05
CA GLN A 16 -10.42 11.22 -1.64
C GLN A 16 -11.61 10.71 -0.85
N LEU A 17 -12.83 10.95 -1.33
CA LEU A 17 -14.06 10.54 -0.63
C LEU A 17 -14.13 9.03 -0.39
N GLU A 18 -13.67 8.22 -1.35
CA GLU A 18 -13.61 6.77 -1.15
C GLU A 18 -12.41 6.37 -0.28
N LEU A 19 -11.27 7.03 -0.44
CA LEU A 19 -10.07 6.72 0.35
C LEU A 19 -10.29 6.97 1.86
N GLU A 20 -11.10 7.96 2.25
CA GLU A 20 -11.47 8.24 3.65
C GLU A 20 -12.10 7.02 4.36
N VAL A 21 -12.75 6.11 3.62
CA VAL A 21 -13.33 4.88 4.20
C VAL A 21 -12.22 3.90 4.62
N TYR A 22 -11.03 3.99 4.04
CA TYR A 22 -9.89 3.15 4.36
C TYR A 22 -9.07 3.63 5.57
N ASP A 23 -9.42 4.77 6.18
CA ASP A 23 -8.74 5.28 7.40
C ASP A 23 -8.74 4.23 8.53
N ALA A 24 -9.80 3.42 8.65
CA ALA A 24 -9.88 2.32 9.61
C ALA A 24 -8.79 1.25 9.42
N VAL A 25 -8.34 1.03 8.17
CA VAL A 25 -7.26 0.09 7.84
C VAL A 25 -5.91 0.66 8.25
N GLU A 26 -5.72 1.98 8.15
CA GLU A 26 -4.52 2.65 8.63
C GLU A 26 -4.47 2.65 10.17
N ASP A 27 -5.59 2.91 10.83
CA ASP A 27 -5.71 2.96 12.29
C ASP A 27 -5.39 1.62 12.97
N VAL A 28 -5.80 0.50 12.38
CA VAL A 28 -5.48 -0.83 12.91
C VAL A 28 -4.01 -1.22 12.71
N ARG A 29 -3.27 -0.47 11.87
CA ARG A 29 -1.82 -0.65 11.63
C ARG A 29 -1.44 -2.09 11.29
N CYS A 30 -2.24 -2.76 10.47
CA CYS A 30 -2.00 -4.11 9.99
C CYS A 30 -0.68 -4.25 9.23
N TYR A 31 -0.28 -3.19 8.52
CA TYR A 31 1.02 -3.09 7.87
C TYR A 31 1.47 -1.63 7.82
N GLU A 32 2.74 -1.38 8.12
CA GLU A 32 3.27 -0.01 8.14
C GLU A 32 3.30 0.68 6.77
N LEU A 33 3.22 -0.07 5.66
CA LEU A 33 3.14 0.50 4.31
C LEU A 33 1.73 0.43 3.70
N ALA A 34 0.69 0.13 4.50
CA ALA A 34 -0.69 0.08 4.00
C ALA A 34 -1.10 1.41 3.35
N ALA A 35 -0.78 2.53 4.00
CA ALA A 35 -1.03 3.88 3.49
C ALA A 35 -0.32 4.12 2.14
N LEU A 36 0.95 3.69 2.02
CA LEU A 36 1.72 3.81 0.78
C LEU A 36 1.05 3.03 -0.37
N PHE A 37 0.59 1.81 -0.10
CA PHE A 37 -0.14 1.02 -1.08
C PHE A 37 -1.45 1.68 -1.50
N LEU A 38 -2.30 2.09 -0.54
CA LEU A 38 -3.57 2.76 -0.84
C LEU A 38 -3.34 4.06 -1.64
N CYS A 39 -2.38 4.88 -1.24
CA CYS A 39 -2.01 6.08 -1.98
C CYS A 39 -1.54 5.76 -3.41
N SER A 40 -0.77 4.69 -3.61
CA SER A 40 -0.27 4.32 -4.93
C SER A 40 -1.36 3.92 -5.92
N VAL A 41 -2.52 3.43 -5.43
CA VAL A 41 -3.66 3.04 -6.28
C VAL A 41 -4.73 4.13 -6.38
N PHE A 42 -5.02 4.85 -5.28
CA PHE A 42 -6.00 5.94 -5.26
C PHE A 42 -5.45 7.26 -5.81
N VAL A 43 -4.18 7.55 -5.57
CA VAL A 43 -3.56 8.85 -5.88
C VAL A 43 -2.17 8.63 -6.50
N PRO A 44 -2.10 7.94 -7.65
CA PRO A 44 -0.84 7.40 -8.18
C PRO A 44 0.20 8.49 -8.47
N LYS A 45 1.47 8.11 -8.34
CA LYS A 45 2.61 8.95 -8.69
C LYS A 45 2.59 9.25 -10.21
N CYS A 46 2.92 10.50 -10.55
CA CYS A 46 3.19 10.89 -11.94
C CYS A 46 4.68 10.63 -12.24
N GLY A 47 4.96 9.76 -13.20
CA GLY A 47 6.32 9.44 -13.63
C GLY A 47 6.92 10.57 -14.49
N ARG A 48 8.24 10.50 -14.72
CA ARG A 48 8.97 11.55 -15.45
C ARG A 48 8.46 11.84 -16.86
N ALA A 49 7.93 10.84 -17.55
CA ALA A 49 7.37 11.00 -18.90
C ALA A 49 5.85 11.24 -18.88
N GLY A 50 5.27 11.58 -17.73
CA GLY A 50 3.83 11.77 -17.58
C GLY A 50 3.04 10.47 -17.61
N GLN A 51 3.70 9.33 -17.39
CA GLN A 51 3.05 8.02 -17.26
C GLN A 51 2.65 7.74 -15.81
N LEU A 52 1.63 6.90 -15.65
CA LEU A 52 1.11 6.53 -14.34
C LEU A 52 2.01 5.43 -13.74
N VAL A 53 2.53 5.65 -12.53
CA VAL A 53 3.41 4.70 -11.84
C VAL A 53 2.58 3.84 -10.89
N ARG A 54 2.72 2.52 -11.02
CA ARG A 54 1.96 1.51 -10.24
C ARG A 54 2.64 1.20 -8.91
N PRO A 55 1.97 0.60 -7.91
CA PRO A 55 2.68 -0.09 -6.85
C PRO A 55 3.58 -1.18 -7.40
N CYS A 56 4.67 -1.48 -6.70
CA CYS A 56 5.44 -2.68 -6.95
C CYS A 56 4.68 -3.92 -6.48
N ARG A 57 4.94 -5.07 -7.12
CA ARG A 57 4.31 -6.35 -6.78
C ARG A 57 4.48 -6.70 -5.29
N SER A 58 5.68 -6.54 -4.75
CA SER A 58 6.01 -6.76 -3.35
C SER A 58 5.13 -5.95 -2.39
N LEU A 59 4.96 -4.66 -2.65
CA LEU A 59 4.10 -3.77 -1.84
C LEU A 59 2.63 -4.23 -1.86
N CYS A 60 2.11 -4.57 -3.04
CA CYS A 60 0.75 -5.07 -3.18
C CYS A 60 0.56 -6.40 -2.42
N ALA A 61 1.44 -7.36 -2.67
CA ALA A 61 1.34 -8.69 -2.09
C ALA A 61 1.41 -8.64 -0.57
N GLU A 62 2.35 -7.87 -0.02
CA GLU A 62 2.55 -7.77 1.42
C GLU A 62 1.42 -7.02 2.12
N THR A 63 0.88 -5.97 1.49
CA THR A 63 -0.28 -5.26 2.01
C THR A 63 -1.52 -6.16 2.01
N LYS A 64 -1.82 -6.87 0.91
CA LYS A 64 -2.93 -7.82 0.87
C LYS A 64 -2.76 -8.95 1.89
N ARG A 65 -1.54 -9.48 2.06
CA ARG A 65 -1.23 -10.55 3.01
C ARG A 65 -1.46 -10.13 4.45
N ARG A 66 -1.03 -8.91 4.84
CA ARG A 66 -1.11 -8.44 6.23
C ARG A 66 -2.43 -7.75 6.58
N CYS A 67 -3.03 -7.05 5.63
CA CYS A 67 -4.23 -6.24 5.84
C CYS A 67 -5.52 -6.87 5.30
N GLY A 68 -5.45 -7.94 4.50
CA GLY A 68 -6.61 -8.58 3.88
C GLY A 68 -7.72 -8.94 4.86
N PHE A 69 -7.36 -9.54 6.01
CA PHE A 69 -8.32 -9.85 7.06
C PHE A 69 -9.08 -8.60 7.57
N PHE A 70 -8.38 -7.48 7.75
CA PHE A 70 -9.00 -6.25 8.24
C PHE A 70 -9.86 -5.57 7.19
N LEU A 71 -9.45 -5.63 5.91
CA LEU A 71 -10.30 -5.21 4.80
C LEU A 71 -11.63 -5.96 4.84
N ASP A 72 -11.61 -7.29 4.96
CA ASP A 72 -12.81 -8.11 5.06
C ASP A 72 -13.67 -7.77 6.28
N VAL A 73 -13.05 -7.57 7.45
CA VAL A 73 -13.75 -7.21 8.71
C VAL A 73 -14.47 -5.87 8.60
N PHE A 74 -13.88 -4.90 7.90
CA PHE A 74 -14.49 -3.59 7.69
C PHE A 74 -15.46 -3.56 6.49
N GLY A 75 -15.65 -4.69 5.78
CA GLY A 75 -16.47 -4.75 4.57
C GLY A 75 -15.86 -3.98 3.40
N LEU A 76 -14.54 -3.78 3.40
CA LEU A 76 -13.79 -3.12 2.35
C LEU A 76 -13.21 -4.15 1.40
N THR A 77 -13.31 -3.89 0.10
CA THR A 77 -12.75 -4.77 -0.91
C THR A 77 -11.94 -3.96 -1.91
N LEU A 78 -10.71 -4.38 -2.13
CA LEU A 78 -9.92 -3.91 -3.26
C LEU A 78 -10.50 -4.50 -4.56
N PRO A 79 -10.58 -3.73 -5.67
CA PRO A 79 -11.06 -4.24 -6.93
C PRO A 79 -10.36 -5.54 -7.38
N GLU A 80 -11.12 -6.47 -7.97
CA GLU A 80 -10.63 -7.80 -8.37
C GLU A 80 -9.43 -7.72 -9.33
N TYR A 81 -9.42 -6.73 -10.21
CA TYR A 81 -8.34 -6.50 -11.18
C TYR A 81 -7.04 -5.99 -10.56
N LEU A 82 -6.98 -5.67 -9.26
CA LEU A 82 -5.73 -5.37 -8.55
C LEU A 82 -4.94 -6.65 -8.25
N GLU A 83 -4.62 -7.42 -9.29
CA GLU A 83 -3.81 -8.62 -9.19
C GLU A 83 -2.33 -8.25 -9.02
N CYS A 84 -1.75 -8.56 -7.85
CA CYS A 84 -0.38 -8.15 -7.54
C CYS A 84 0.66 -8.70 -8.53
N GLU A 85 0.39 -9.84 -9.16
CA GLU A 85 1.27 -10.44 -10.17
C GLU A 85 1.40 -9.62 -11.46
N LEU A 86 0.41 -8.76 -11.74
CA LEU A 86 0.41 -7.86 -12.89
C LEU A 86 1.22 -6.57 -12.63
N PHE A 87 1.69 -6.36 -11.40
CA PHE A 87 2.52 -5.22 -11.06
C PHE A 87 4.01 -5.49 -11.33
N PRO A 88 4.75 -4.47 -11.77
CA PRO A 88 6.20 -4.58 -11.96
C PRO A 88 6.92 -4.69 -10.61
N GLU A 89 8.20 -5.08 -10.67
CA GLU A 89 9.10 -5.06 -9.51
C GLU A 89 10.41 -4.39 -9.96
N SER A 90 10.81 -3.32 -9.27
CA SER A 90 11.99 -2.54 -9.62
C SER A 90 12.41 -1.65 -8.47
N GLU A 91 13.71 -1.41 -8.31
CA GLU A 91 14.21 -0.35 -7.44
C GLU A 91 13.96 1.06 -7.99
N ASP A 92 13.66 1.19 -9.28
CA ASP A 92 13.39 2.48 -9.90
C ASP A 92 11.98 2.95 -9.56
N SER A 93 11.88 4.01 -8.76
CA SER A 93 10.63 4.61 -8.35
C SER A 93 9.78 5.16 -9.50
N ASP A 94 10.34 5.33 -10.71
CA ASP A 94 9.59 5.73 -11.91
C ASP A 94 9.02 4.53 -12.69
N VAL A 95 9.40 3.30 -12.32
CA VAL A 95 8.81 2.04 -12.79
C VAL A 95 7.69 1.58 -11.86
N CYS A 96 7.95 1.54 -10.55
CA CYS A 96 6.94 1.21 -9.54
C CYS A 96 7.23 1.83 -8.16
N VAL A 97 6.21 1.92 -7.32
CA VAL A 97 6.30 2.51 -5.97
C VAL A 97 6.35 1.41 -4.90
N GLY A 98 7.27 1.50 -3.94
CA GLY A 98 7.23 0.70 -2.71
C GLY A 98 8.27 -0.41 -2.59
N HIS A 99 9.06 -0.72 -3.61
CA HIS A 99 10.01 -1.84 -3.56
C HIS A 99 11.03 -1.69 -2.43
N ARG A 100 11.66 -0.51 -2.32
CA ARG A 100 12.68 -0.24 -1.30
C ARG A 100 12.07 -0.18 0.08
N GLU A 101 10.91 0.45 0.19
CA GLU A 101 10.16 0.59 1.42
C GLU A 101 9.79 -0.78 2.00
N VAL A 102 9.37 -1.75 1.15
CA VAL A 102 9.08 -3.13 1.57
C VAL A 102 10.33 -3.82 2.11
N ILE A 103 11.47 -3.70 1.43
CA ILE A 103 12.75 -4.27 1.91
C ILE A 103 13.11 -3.67 3.27
N GLU A 104 13.01 -2.36 3.42
CA GLU A 104 13.28 -1.67 4.69
C GLU A 104 12.31 -2.06 5.80
N ALA A 105 11.04 -2.29 5.47
CA ALA A 105 10.02 -2.78 6.39
C ALA A 105 10.36 -4.17 6.91
N ASP A 106 10.78 -5.07 6.02
CA ASP A 106 11.17 -6.44 6.36
C ASP A 106 12.45 -6.46 7.21
N LEU A 107 13.43 -5.62 6.90
CA LEU A 107 14.64 -5.47 7.71
C LEU A 107 14.32 -4.96 9.12
N ARG A 108 13.39 -4.01 9.26
CA ARG A 108 12.91 -3.51 10.56
C ARG A 108 12.16 -4.59 11.33
N ALA A 109 11.32 -5.36 10.65
CA ALA A 109 10.58 -6.48 11.26
C ALA A 109 11.51 -7.60 11.77
N GLN A 110 12.67 -7.81 11.13
CA GLN A 110 13.68 -8.78 11.56
C GLN A 110 14.48 -8.33 12.80
N LYS A 111 14.58 -7.03 13.05
CA LYS A 111 15.31 -6.45 14.18
C LYS A 111 14.42 -5.50 14.99
N PRO A 112 13.37 -6.01 15.64
CA PRO A 112 12.46 -5.17 16.41
C PRO A 112 13.23 -4.48 17.54
N VAL A 113 13.25 -3.14 17.54
CA VAL A 113 13.84 -2.35 18.63
C VAL A 113 12.76 -2.13 19.67
N CYS A 114 12.86 -2.82 20.80
CA CYS A 114 11.95 -2.63 21.93
C CYS A 114 12.35 -1.38 22.71
N LEU A 115 11.74 -0.24 22.38
CA LEU A 115 12.03 1.06 23.01
C LEU A 115 11.40 1.18 24.42
N THR A 116 10.26 0.51 24.69
CA THR A 116 9.65 0.36 26.04
C THR A 116 8.63 -0.81 26.09
N GLY A 117 8.45 -1.45 27.26
CA GLY A 117 7.35 -2.39 27.57
C GLY A 117 7.47 -3.83 27.03
N PHE A 118 6.42 -4.65 27.24
CA PHE A 118 6.23 -6.09 26.88
C PHE A 118 6.33 -6.41 25.37
N GLN A 119 6.97 -5.56 24.57
CA GLN A 119 7.05 -5.67 23.11
C GLN A 119 8.02 -6.75 22.62
N CYS A 120 8.73 -7.41 23.55
CA CYS A 120 9.69 -8.46 23.28
C CYS A 120 9.43 -9.68 24.18
N ASP A 121 8.17 -10.05 24.44
CA ASP A 121 7.86 -11.33 25.09
C ASP A 121 8.33 -12.47 24.17
N GLN A 122 9.61 -12.83 24.31
CA GLN A 122 10.20 -14.03 23.74
C GLN A 122 9.42 -15.22 24.28
N LYS A 123 8.94 -16.07 23.38
CA LYS A 123 8.51 -17.43 23.74
C LYS A 123 9.68 -18.26 24.20
#